data_AF-X6MWW7-F1
#
_entry.id   AF-X6MWW7-F1
#
_cell.length_a   1.000
_cell.length_b   1.000
_cell.length_c   1.000
_cell.angle_alpha   90.00
_cell.angle_beta   90.00
_cell.angle_gamma   90.00
#
_symmetry.space_group_name_H-M   'P 1'
#
loop_
_entity.id
_entity.type
_entity.pdbx_description
1 polymer ?
#
loop_
_entity_poly.entity_id
_entity_poly.type
_entity_poly.pdbx_seq_one_letter_code
_entity_poly.pdbx_strand_id
1 'polypeptide(L)'
;MLQDLLKLLRFFFMHIYIYIYLYSFLKYMSIYFKKKDEKKKKDRWNQYKKECHTRMIELSEYFSGVKPLTRVEPNKKLQEWFGSLAEQIASLDVNGNSNVEGRKILKLVNALEDVQKFHQIDSSLQIKQFLSDTKSYLQKMVRTVNVRDEVLGTVTIVSDFSYAWEIINNYVGLMQKYIKKDPQIVLWLRATFLKMVSILDQPLVRIHQCNSEDLVSVSAYYSERLVAFVSGVLDIVPKTMFDKLAQIAVLRQTRLPNLELKFERKYLKDKALLEERHEFAETTHGISVFTEGILNMKTTLFGVIEVEPQQLLEDGIRKELVFRIANALNNTLKYPIQK
;
A
#
# COMPACT_ATOMS: atom_id res chain seq x y z
N MET A 1 -24.35 -11.09 8.01
CA MET A 1 -23.43 -11.92 7.20
C MET A 1 -22.49 -11.11 6.31
N LEU A 2 -22.94 -10.42 5.24
CA LEU A 2 -22.05 -9.55 4.42
C LEU A 2 -21.48 -8.36 5.21
N GLN A 3 -22.27 -7.77 6.12
CA GLN A 3 -21.84 -6.67 6.99
C GLN A 3 -20.86 -7.11 8.11
N ASP A 4 -20.97 -8.35 8.58
CA ASP A 4 -20.05 -8.89 9.59
C ASP A 4 -18.73 -9.30 8.96
N LEU A 5 -18.77 -9.82 7.72
CA LEU A 5 -17.59 -10.04 6.88
C LEU A 5 -16.91 -8.73 6.51
N LEU A 6 -17.65 -7.64 6.26
CA LEU A 6 -17.09 -6.29 6.05
C LEU A 6 -16.50 -5.66 7.32
N LYS A 7 -17.09 -5.92 8.50
CA LYS A 7 -16.53 -5.51 9.80
C LYS A 7 -15.28 -6.31 10.18
N LEU A 8 -15.24 -7.59 9.83
CA LEU A 8 -14.07 -8.44 9.99
C LEU A 8 -12.96 -8.13 8.98
N LEU A 9 -13.32 -7.87 7.71
CA LEU A 9 -12.41 -7.28 6.74
C LEU A 9 -11.90 -5.94 7.26
N ARG A 10 -12.73 -5.07 7.85
CA ARG A 10 -12.27 -3.83 8.49
C ARG A 10 -11.23 -4.07 9.59
N PHE A 11 -11.32 -5.15 10.38
CA PHE A 11 -10.36 -5.42 11.45
C PHE A 11 -9.05 -6.03 10.93
N PHE A 12 -9.13 -6.96 9.96
CA PHE A 12 -7.97 -7.56 9.30
C PHE A 12 -7.26 -6.58 8.35
N PHE A 13 -8.04 -5.77 7.63
CA PHE A 13 -7.55 -4.73 6.74
C PHE A 13 -7.15 -3.46 7.49
N MET A 14 -7.71 -3.10 8.66
CA MET A 14 -7.24 -1.87 9.31
C MET A 14 -5.79 -2.00 9.74
N HIS A 15 -5.32 -3.03 10.43
CA HIS A 15 -3.92 -3.00 10.87
C HIS A 15 -2.95 -3.33 9.74
N ILE A 16 -3.05 -4.50 9.11
CA ILE A 16 -2.04 -4.88 8.11
C ILE A 16 -2.22 -4.09 6.81
N TYR A 17 -3.45 -3.87 6.35
CA TYR A 17 -3.69 -3.06 5.16
C TYR A 17 -3.50 -1.57 5.43
N ILE A 18 -3.81 -0.96 6.59
CA ILE A 18 -3.40 0.45 6.80
C ILE A 18 -1.89 0.53 6.81
N TYR A 19 -1.13 -0.35 7.47
CA TYR A 19 0.33 -0.22 7.45
C TYR A 19 0.92 -0.48 6.06
N ILE A 20 0.39 -1.46 5.32
CA ILE A 20 0.79 -1.76 3.94
C ILE A 20 0.32 -0.69 2.95
N TYR A 21 -0.86 -0.10 3.15
CA TYR A 21 -1.43 0.96 2.32
C TYR A 21 -0.85 2.32 2.68
N LEU A 22 -0.46 2.55 3.94
CA LEU A 22 0.35 3.67 4.41
C LEU A 22 1.76 3.53 3.85
N TYR A 23 2.36 2.35 3.85
CA TYR A 23 3.61 2.08 3.14
C TYR A 23 3.45 2.33 1.64
N SER A 24 2.37 1.84 1.02
CA SER A 24 2.07 2.09 -0.38
C SER A 24 1.85 3.56 -0.67
N PHE A 25 1.16 4.26 0.21
CA PHE A 25 0.83 5.67 0.09
C PHE A 25 2.08 6.51 0.33
N LEU A 26 2.94 6.17 1.29
CA LEU A 26 4.22 6.82 1.56
C LEU A 26 5.24 6.54 0.45
N LYS A 27 5.28 5.32 -0.09
CA LYS A 27 6.12 4.92 -1.23
C LYS A 27 5.62 5.54 -2.53
N TYR A 28 4.31 5.52 -2.78
CA TYR A 28 3.68 6.21 -3.90
C TYR A 28 3.89 7.71 -3.77
N MET A 29 3.71 8.30 -2.59
CA MET A 29 4.04 9.70 -2.34
C MET A 29 5.52 9.96 -2.57
N SER A 30 6.45 9.16 -2.06
CA SER A 30 7.89 9.28 -2.29
C SER A 30 8.24 9.25 -3.79
N ILE A 31 7.73 8.29 -4.54
CA ILE A 31 7.96 8.12 -5.99
C ILE A 31 7.26 9.22 -6.79
N TYR A 32 6.04 9.60 -6.39
CA TYR A 32 5.26 10.65 -7.02
C TYR A 32 5.87 12.03 -6.75
N PHE A 33 6.37 12.30 -5.55
CA PHE A 33 7.18 13.47 -5.24
C PHE A 33 8.44 13.46 -6.12
N LYS A 34 9.20 12.35 -6.16
CA LYS A 34 10.44 12.26 -6.95
C LYS A 34 10.24 12.50 -8.46
N LYS A 35 9.23 11.90 -9.11
CA LYS A 35 8.96 12.06 -10.56
C LYS A 35 8.19 13.34 -10.92
N LYS A 36 7.33 13.84 -10.03
CA LYS A 36 6.51 15.03 -10.28
C LYS A 36 7.22 16.32 -9.87
N ASP A 37 8.18 16.26 -8.94
CA ASP A 37 8.90 17.44 -8.46
C ASP A 37 9.80 18.04 -9.53
N GLU A 38 10.63 17.35 -10.31
CA GLU A 38 11.53 18.07 -11.24
C GLU A 38 10.81 18.96 -12.26
N LYS A 39 9.72 18.47 -12.84
CA LYS A 39 8.94 19.21 -13.85
C LYS A 39 8.01 20.25 -13.18
N LYS A 40 7.28 19.88 -12.12
CA LYS A 40 6.40 20.83 -11.40
C LYS A 40 7.14 21.82 -10.51
N LYS A 41 8.37 21.53 -10.06
CA LYS A 41 9.24 22.45 -9.30
C LYS A 41 9.60 23.63 -10.18
N LYS A 42 10.02 23.35 -11.43
CA LYS A 42 10.25 24.38 -12.46
C LYS A 42 8.95 25.15 -12.78
N ASP A 43 7.84 24.45 -13.03
CA ASP A 43 6.58 25.12 -13.37
C ASP A 43 6.01 25.96 -12.22
N ARG A 44 5.99 25.44 -10.99
CA ARG A 44 5.52 26.16 -9.79
C ARG A 44 6.42 27.33 -9.45
N TRP A 45 7.73 27.16 -9.55
CA TRP A 45 8.67 28.26 -9.36
C TRP A 45 8.42 29.37 -10.38
N ASN A 46 8.28 29.03 -11.66
CA ASN A 46 8.01 30.00 -12.71
C ASN A 46 6.67 30.71 -12.51
N GLN A 47 5.64 29.98 -12.06
CA GLN A 47 4.35 30.56 -11.71
C GLN A 47 4.47 31.54 -10.53
N TYR A 48 5.10 31.14 -9.43
CA TYR A 48 5.27 32.01 -8.26
C TYR A 48 6.16 33.22 -8.57
N LYS A 49 7.23 33.03 -9.36
CA LYS A 49 8.09 34.11 -9.84
C LYS A 49 7.31 35.11 -10.68
N LYS A 50 6.46 34.63 -11.59
CA LYS A 50 5.60 35.47 -12.43
C LYS A 50 4.59 36.27 -11.59
N GLU A 51 3.90 35.61 -10.66
CA GLU A 51 2.93 36.27 -9.75
C GLU A 51 3.60 37.33 -8.87
N CYS A 52 4.77 37.03 -8.29
CA CYS A 52 5.53 38.01 -7.50
C CYS A 52 5.97 39.20 -8.36
N HIS A 53 6.50 38.95 -9.56
CA HIS A 53 6.96 39.98 -10.48
C HIS A 53 5.82 40.90 -10.93
N THR A 54 4.70 40.33 -11.37
CA THR A 54 3.52 41.11 -11.80
C THR A 54 3.00 41.99 -10.66
N ARG A 55 2.88 41.46 -9.45
CA ARG A 55 2.41 42.22 -8.28
C ARG A 55 3.36 43.35 -7.87
N MET A 56 4.68 43.16 -8.01
CA MET A 56 5.65 44.24 -7.76
C MET A 56 5.59 45.34 -8.83
N ILE A 57 5.36 44.98 -10.10
CA ILE A 57 5.14 45.97 -11.17
C ILE A 57 3.84 46.74 -10.93
N GLU A 58 2.74 46.05 -10.59
CA GLU A 58 1.46 46.69 -10.29
C GLU A 58 1.56 47.68 -9.12
N LEU A 59 2.36 47.35 -8.08
CA LEU A 59 2.65 48.28 -6.99
C LEU A 59 3.54 49.45 -7.44
N SER A 60 4.55 49.21 -8.28
CA SER A 60 5.37 50.30 -8.85
C SER A 60 4.51 51.26 -9.69
N GLU A 61 3.61 50.75 -10.52
CA GLU A 61 2.66 51.54 -11.29
C GLU A 61 1.65 52.28 -10.41
N TYR A 62 1.20 51.68 -9.31
CA TYR A 62 0.29 52.31 -8.35
C TYR A 62 0.91 53.58 -7.73
N PHE A 63 2.20 53.54 -7.38
CA PHE A 63 2.93 54.71 -6.85
C PHE A 63 3.43 55.69 -7.93
N SER A 64 3.31 55.36 -9.22
CA SER A 64 3.61 56.26 -10.35
C SER A 64 2.56 57.35 -10.58
N GLY A 65 1.34 57.16 -10.05
CA GLY A 65 0.23 58.12 -10.16
C GLY A 65 -0.47 58.18 -11.53
N VAL A 66 -0.14 57.28 -12.46
CA VAL A 66 -0.63 57.34 -13.86
C VAL A 66 -2.03 56.71 -14.05
N LYS A 67 -2.51 55.87 -13.10
CA LYS A 67 -3.85 55.25 -13.20
C LYS A 67 -4.94 56.16 -12.59
N PRO A 68 -5.97 56.57 -13.36
CA PRO A 68 -6.92 57.62 -12.98
C PRO A 68 -7.92 57.29 -11.85
N LEU A 69 -7.89 56.09 -11.27
CA LEU A 69 -8.91 55.62 -10.32
C LEU A 69 -8.45 55.56 -8.85
N THR A 70 -7.21 55.94 -8.53
CA THR A 70 -6.66 55.81 -7.16
C THR A 70 -6.07 57.14 -6.69
N ARG A 71 -6.73 57.79 -5.71
CA ARG A 71 -6.28 59.01 -5.02
C ARG A 71 -5.08 58.70 -4.11
N VAL A 72 -3.88 58.59 -4.66
CA VAL A 72 -2.65 58.36 -3.88
C VAL A 72 -1.58 59.35 -4.28
N GLU A 73 -0.85 59.86 -3.28
CA GLU A 73 0.28 60.76 -3.50
C GLU A 73 1.40 59.99 -4.24
N PRO A 74 1.85 60.51 -5.40
CA PRO A 74 2.91 59.86 -6.17
C PRO A 74 4.22 59.87 -5.36
N ASN A 75 4.82 58.70 -5.17
CA ASN A 75 6.08 58.56 -4.45
C ASN A 75 7.12 57.89 -5.35
N LYS A 76 7.97 58.72 -5.99
CA LYS A 76 9.04 58.27 -6.89
C LYS A 76 10.00 57.26 -6.23
N LYS A 77 10.28 57.43 -4.93
CA LYS A 77 11.18 56.51 -4.20
C LYS A 77 10.58 55.12 -4.06
N LEU A 78 9.28 55.00 -3.79
CA LEU A 78 8.60 53.70 -3.71
C LEU A 78 8.43 53.08 -5.10
N GLN A 79 8.17 53.89 -6.13
CA GLN A 79 8.09 53.43 -7.51
C GLN A 79 9.41 52.77 -7.96
N GLU A 80 10.54 53.46 -7.78
CA GLU A 80 11.88 52.95 -8.11
C GLU A 80 12.25 51.73 -7.25
N TRP A 81 11.87 51.73 -5.97
CA TRP A 81 12.11 50.61 -5.06
C TRP A 81 11.37 49.34 -5.49
N PHE A 82 10.05 49.41 -5.73
CA PHE A 82 9.26 48.27 -6.22
C PHE A 82 9.73 47.80 -7.60
N GLY A 83 10.17 48.72 -8.47
CA GLY A 83 10.78 48.38 -9.76
C GLY A 83 12.08 47.58 -9.60
N SER A 84 12.99 48.03 -8.74
CA SER A 84 14.25 47.32 -8.45
C SER A 84 14.02 45.93 -7.82
N LEU A 85 12.96 45.79 -7.02
CA LEU A 85 12.54 44.50 -6.45
C LEU A 85 11.97 43.55 -7.50
N ALA A 86 11.19 44.06 -8.46
CA ALA A 86 10.72 43.26 -9.59
C ALA A 86 11.90 42.71 -10.40
N GLU A 87 12.91 43.53 -10.69
CA GLU A 87 14.13 43.08 -11.39
C GLU A 87 14.91 42.02 -10.59
N GLN A 88 15.06 42.22 -9.27
CA GLN A 88 15.71 41.22 -8.41
C GLN A 88 14.93 39.89 -8.40
N ILE A 89 13.59 39.92 -8.40
CA ILE A 89 12.74 38.72 -8.51
C ILE A 89 12.88 38.08 -9.89
N ALA A 90 12.99 38.86 -10.96
CA ALA A 90 13.22 38.37 -12.32
C ALA A 90 14.58 37.68 -12.48
N SER A 91 15.59 38.11 -11.71
CA SER A 91 16.94 37.53 -11.73
C SER A 91 17.07 36.17 -11.02
N LEU A 92 16.04 35.75 -10.26
CA LEU A 92 16.06 34.47 -9.52
C LEU A 92 16.06 33.26 -10.46
N ASP A 93 17.08 32.42 -10.39
CA ASP A 93 17.22 31.22 -11.23
C ASP A 93 16.85 29.94 -10.47
N VAL A 94 16.17 29.01 -11.16
CA VAL A 94 15.81 27.68 -10.64
C VAL A 94 17.02 26.75 -10.59
N ASN A 95 17.97 26.91 -11.51
CA ASN A 95 19.10 26.01 -11.67
C ASN A 95 20.36 26.44 -10.89
N GLY A 96 20.31 27.60 -10.22
CA GLY A 96 21.40 28.10 -9.38
C GLY A 96 21.56 27.30 -8.08
N ASN A 97 22.62 27.58 -7.33
CA ASN A 97 22.84 26.99 -6.01
C ASN A 97 21.67 27.32 -5.06
N SER A 98 20.91 26.30 -4.65
CA SER A 98 19.72 26.40 -3.79
C SER A 98 19.91 27.27 -2.53
N ASN A 99 21.11 27.26 -1.94
CA ASN A 99 21.44 28.05 -0.76
C ASN A 99 21.62 29.55 -1.05
N VAL A 100 22.11 29.91 -2.24
CA VAL A 100 22.35 31.31 -2.64
C VAL A 100 21.03 31.99 -2.98
N GLU A 101 20.21 31.33 -3.80
CA GLU A 101 18.89 31.82 -4.20
C GLU A 101 17.93 31.85 -3.00
N GLY A 102 18.01 30.87 -2.09
CA GLY A 102 17.26 30.90 -0.83
C GLY A 102 17.60 32.11 0.06
N ARG A 103 18.89 32.47 0.17
CA ARG A 103 19.33 33.67 0.92
C ARG A 103 18.90 34.98 0.24
N LYS A 104 18.93 35.05 -1.10
CA LYS A 104 18.43 36.22 -1.85
C LYS A 104 16.93 36.41 -1.60
N ILE A 105 16.14 35.34 -1.66
CA ILE A 105 14.70 35.41 -1.39
C ILE A 105 14.42 35.84 0.06
N LEU A 106 15.19 35.34 1.03
CA LEU A 106 15.03 35.75 2.43
C LEU A 106 15.31 37.25 2.62
N LYS A 107 16.31 37.81 1.92
CA LYS A 107 16.55 39.25 1.90
C LYS A 107 15.37 40.03 1.32
N LEU A 108 14.76 39.55 0.23
CA LEU A 108 13.56 40.16 -0.37
C LEU A 108 12.37 40.13 0.60
N VAL A 109 12.17 39.01 1.31
CA VAL A 109 11.11 38.89 2.32
C VAL A 109 11.31 39.88 3.46
N ASN A 110 12.52 40.02 3.99
CA ASN A 110 12.83 40.98 5.05
C ASN A 110 12.65 42.43 4.58
N ALA A 111 13.06 42.74 3.35
CA ALA A 111 12.88 44.06 2.75
C ALA A 111 11.39 44.42 2.60
N LEU A 112 10.53 43.44 2.25
CA LEU A 112 9.08 43.63 2.19
C LEU A 112 8.44 43.81 3.59
N GLU A 113 8.95 43.12 4.62
CA GLU A 113 8.51 43.32 6.01
C GLU A 113 8.84 44.71 6.55
N ASP A 114 10.03 45.22 6.21
CA ASP A 114 10.45 46.56 6.65
C ASP A 114 9.65 47.65 5.94
N VAL A 115 9.31 47.46 4.67
CA VAL A 115 8.49 48.43 3.93
C VAL A 115 7.03 48.43 4.36
N GLN A 116 6.52 47.31 4.90
CA GLN A 116 5.18 47.25 5.49
C GLN A 116 5.03 48.18 6.72
N LYS A 117 6.13 48.61 7.36
CA LYS A 117 6.13 49.51 8.52
C LYS A 117 5.98 51.00 8.17
N PHE A 118 6.00 51.37 6.88
CA PHE A 118 5.79 52.78 6.47
C PHE A 118 4.30 53.16 6.54
N HIS A 119 3.99 54.30 7.18
CA HIS A 119 2.62 54.81 7.37
C HIS A 119 1.79 54.95 6.08
N GLN A 120 2.41 55.24 4.93
CA GLN A 120 1.72 55.36 3.63
C GLN A 120 1.18 54.01 3.12
N ILE A 121 1.84 52.91 3.49
CA ILE A 121 1.47 51.54 3.11
C ILE A 121 0.52 50.92 4.14
N ASP A 122 0.65 51.36 5.39
CA ASP A 122 -0.19 50.91 6.50
C ASP A 122 -1.67 51.30 6.31
N SER A 123 -1.91 52.39 5.58
CA SER A 123 -3.23 52.98 5.31
C SER A 123 -4.07 52.21 4.28
N SER A 124 -3.47 51.44 3.37
CA SER A 124 -4.19 50.73 2.31
C SER A 124 -4.21 49.22 2.54
N LEU A 125 -5.39 48.68 2.88
CA LEU A 125 -5.58 47.24 3.10
C LEU A 125 -5.21 46.40 1.87
N GLN A 126 -5.46 46.92 0.67
CA GLN A 126 -5.13 46.23 -0.59
C GLN A 126 -3.61 46.04 -0.72
N ILE A 127 -2.80 47.09 -0.46
CA ILE A 127 -1.34 47.01 -0.55
C ILE A 127 -0.79 46.02 0.48
N LYS A 128 -1.34 46.00 1.70
CA LYS A 128 -0.98 44.99 2.72
C LYS A 128 -1.25 43.56 2.24
N GLN A 129 -2.38 43.33 1.58
CA GLN A 129 -2.71 42.00 1.04
C GLN A 129 -1.75 41.61 -0.09
N PHE A 130 -1.45 42.52 -1.02
CA PHE A 130 -0.47 42.29 -2.08
C PHE A 130 0.94 41.97 -1.55
N LEU A 131 1.40 42.70 -0.52
CA LEU A 131 2.69 42.44 0.15
C LEU A 131 2.70 41.09 0.88
N SER A 132 1.64 40.79 1.63
CA SER A 132 1.49 39.52 2.37
C SER A 132 1.47 38.31 1.42
N ASP A 133 0.74 38.41 0.32
CA ASP A 133 0.69 37.35 -0.69
C ASP A 133 2.05 37.17 -1.39
N THR A 134 2.73 38.28 -1.74
CA THR A 134 4.08 38.23 -2.34
C THR A 134 5.06 37.55 -1.39
N LYS A 135 5.01 37.88 -0.10
CA LYS A 135 5.80 37.20 0.94
C LYS A 135 5.48 35.71 1.02
N SER A 136 4.20 35.33 0.98
CA SER A 136 3.76 33.93 0.96
C SER A 136 4.30 33.18 -0.26
N TYR A 137 4.27 33.80 -1.44
CA TYR A 137 4.82 33.21 -2.67
C TYR A 137 6.35 33.08 -2.62
N LEU A 138 7.07 34.09 -2.13
CA LEU A 138 8.53 34.03 -1.92
C LEU A 138 8.92 32.93 -0.90
N GLN A 139 8.17 32.79 0.19
CA GLN A 139 8.38 31.70 1.15
C GLN A 139 8.09 30.31 0.53
N LYS A 140 7.07 30.19 -0.32
CA LYS A 140 6.78 28.95 -1.07
C LYS A 140 7.90 28.64 -2.08
N MET A 141 8.50 29.66 -2.71
CA MET A 141 9.66 29.51 -3.59
C MET A 141 10.87 28.94 -2.82
N VAL A 142 11.20 29.49 -1.65
CA VAL A 142 12.29 28.95 -0.80
C VAL A 142 12.06 27.49 -0.43
N ARG A 143 10.83 27.13 -0.03
CA ARG A 143 10.47 25.74 0.28
C ARG A 143 10.61 24.82 -0.93
N THR A 144 10.23 25.29 -2.11
CA THR A 144 10.30 24.55 -3.37
C THR A 144 11.75 24.25 -3.77
N VAL A 145 12.66 25.20 -3.57
CA VAL A 145 14.10 25.02 -3.83
C VAL A 145 14.79 24.13 -2.80
N ASN A 146 14.39 24.22 -1.52
CA ASN A 146 15.01 23.49 -0.41
C ASN A 146 14.46 22.07 -0.18
N VAL A 147 13.59 21.54 -1.05
CA VAL A 147 13.34 20.09 -1.09
C VAL A 147 14.63 19.41 -1.56
N ARG A 148 15.37 18.84 -0.60
CA ARG A 148 16.62 18.11 -0.83
C ARG A 148 16.34 16.63 -0.99
N ASP A 149 17.16 15.96 -1.78
CA ASP A 149 17.18 14.50 -1.90
C ASP A 149 17.37 13.80 -0.55
N GLU A 150 18.02 14.47 0.41
CA GLU A 150 18.17 14.02 1.81
C GLU A 150 16.81 13.75 2.49
N VAL A 151 15.82 14.63 2.31
CA VAL A 151 14.48 14.46 2.90
C VAL A 151 13.76 13.28 2.25
N LEU A 152 13.95 13.09 0.95
CA LEU A 152 13.45 11.90 0.25
C LEU A 152 14.11 10.62 0.79
N GLY A 153 15.41 10.65 1.06
CA GLY A 153 16.15 9.57 1.71
C GLY A 153 15.58 9.22 3.08
N THR A 154 15.38 10.21 3.95
CA THR A 154 14.79 10.01 5.28
C THR A 154 13.37 9.45 5.20
N VAL A 155 12.53 9.95 4.29
CA VAL A 155 11.18 9.40 4.09
C VAL A 155 11.24 7.95 3.62
N THR A 156 12.14 7.60 2.71
CA THR A 156 12.33 6.20 2.25
C THR A 156 12.80 5.28 3.38
N ILE A 157 13.66 5.77 4.29
CA ILE A 157 14.11 5.00 5.45
C ILE A 157 12.98 4.80 6.46
N VAL A 158 12.26 5.87 6.82
CA VAL A 158 11.16 5.80 7.79
C VAL A 158 9.96 5.02 7.25
N SER A 159 9.76 5.02 5.94
CA SER A 159 8.73 4.21 5.29
C SER A 159 9.16 2.76 5.06
N ASP A 160 10.36 2.32 5.44
CA ASP A 160 10.79 0.94 5.20
C ASP A 160 9.97 -0.05 6.05
N PHE A 161 9.07 -0.79 5.41
CA PHE A 161 8.18 -1.75 6.09
C PHE A 161 8.79 -3.17 6.19
N SER A 162 10.09 -3.33 5.91
CA SER A 162 10.77 -4.64 5.92
C SER A 162 10.70 -5.36 7.28
N TYR A 163 10.61 -4.61 8.38
CA TYR A 163 10.45 -5.15 9.74
C TYR A 163 9.13 -5.90 9.95
N ALA A 164 8.12 -5.65 9.12
CA ALA A 164 6.82 -6.31 9.24
C ALA A 164 6.88 -7.81 8.95
N TRP A 165 7.95 -8.30 8.33
CA TRP A 165 8.14 -9.71 8.01
C TRP A 165 8.05 -10.62 9.25
N GLU A 166 8.65 -10.21 10.38
CA GLU A 166 8.55 -11.00 11.62
C GLU A 166 7.14 -10.98 12.20
N ILE A 167 6.45 -9.86 12.07
CA ILE A 167 5.11 -9.65 12.62
C ILE A 167 4.07 -10.47 11.84
N ILE A 168 4.23 -10.61 10.53
CA ILE A 168 3.28 -11.29 9.63
C ILE A 168 3.10 -12.78 10.00
N ASN A 169 4.15 -13.44 10.48
CA ASN A 169 4.07 -14.86 10.89
C ASN A 169 3.03 -15.11 12.01
N ASN A 170 2.83 -14.14 12.90
CA ASN A 170 1.85 -14.24 13.98
C ASN A 170 0.39 -14.28 13.46
N TYR A 171 0.16 -13.82 12.23
CA TYR A 171 -1.18 -13.75 11.62
C TYR A 171 -1.55 -15.00 10.82
N VAL A 172 -0.61 -15.93 10.59
CA VAL A 172 -0.88 -17.17 9.83
C VAL A 172 -2.06 -17.95 10.40
N GLY A 173 -2.08 -18.16 11.73
CA GLY A 173 -3.16 -18.89 12.39
C GLY A 173 -4.53 -18.20 12.24
N LEU A 174 -4.56 -16.87 12.18
CA LEU A 174 -5.78 -16.13 11.92
C LEU A 174 -6.22 -16.27 10.46
N MET A 175 -5.30 -16.14 9.50
CA MET A 175 -5.59 -16.34 8.07
C MET A 175 -6.18 -17.74 7.82
N GLN A 176 -5.55 -18.77 8.40
CA GLN A 176 -6.02 -20.14 8.31
C GLN A 176 -7.43 -20.33 8.90
N LYS A 177 -7.71 -19.71 10.05
CA LYS A 177 -9.04 -19.75 10.68
C LYS A 177 -10.13 -19.14 9.78
N TYR A 178 -9.79 -18.09 9.02
CA TYR A 178 -10.72 -17.46 8.10
C TYR A 178 -10.94 -18.27 6.82
N ILE A 179 -9.86 -18.82 6.24
CA ILE A 179 -9.95 -19.72 5.10
C ILE A 179 -10.84 -20.93 5.44
N LYS A 180 -10.74 -21.45 6.67
CA LYS A 180 -11.60 -22.55 7.14
C LYS A 180 -13.09 -22.17 7.19
N LYS A 181 -13.42 -20.90 7.42
CA LYS A 181 -14.81 -20.41 7.44
C LYS A 181 -15.34 -20.11 6.04
N ASP A 182 -14.52 -19.49 5.20
CA ASP A 182 -14.88 -19.13 3.84
C ASP A 182 -13.65 -19.28 2.91
N PRO A 183 -13.65 -20.26 1.99
CA PRO A 183 -12.54 -20.50 1.07
C PRO A 183 -12.33 -19.38 0.05
N GLN A 184 -13.37 -18.58 -0.26
CA GLN A 184 -13.27 -17.49 -1.23
C GLN A 184 -12.33 -16.37 -0.75
N ILE A 185 -12.00 -16.34 0.55
CA ILE A 185 -11.02 -15.41 1.15
C ILE A 185 -9.62 -15.58 0.52
N VAL A 186 -9.29 -16.76 -0.03
CA VAL A 186 -8.01 -17.02 -0.70
C VAL A 186 -7.78 -16.04 -1.86
N LEU A 187 -8.83 -15.67 -2.61
CA LEU A 187 -8.75 -14.70 -3.70
C LEU A 187 -8.32 -13.31 -3.20
N TRP A 188 -8.83 -12.90 -2.05
CA TRP A 188 -8.49 -11.62 -1.43
C TRP A 188 -7.10 -11.64 -0.80
N LEU A 189 -6.69 -12.78 -0.23
CA LEU A 189 -5.34 -12.95 0.33
C LEU A 189 -4.26 -12.87 -0.75
N ARG A 190 -4.55 -13.24 -2.00
CA ARG A 190 -3.62 -13.05 -3.12
C ARG A 190 -3.11 -11.61 -3.22
N ALA A 191 -3.99 -10.61 -3.08
CA ALA A 191 -3.59 -9.21 -3.12
C ALA A 191 -2.64 -8.87 -1.96
N THR A 192 -2.85 -9.47 -0.79
CA THR A 192 -1.94 -9.30 0.36
C THR A 192 -0.58 -9.96 0.13
N PHE A 193 -0.54 -11.16 -0.46
CA PHE A 193 0.71 -11.85 -0.78
C PHE A 193 1.54 -11.09 -1.82
N LEU A 194 0.91 -10.64 -2.91
CA LEU A 194 1.54 -9.77 -3.90
C LEU A 194 2.13 -8.52 -3.28
N LYS A 195 1.44 -8.00 -2.26
CA LYS A 195 1.89 -6.79 -1.60
C LYS A 195 3.08 -7.00 -0.67
N MET A 196 3.20 -8.19 -0.09
CA MET A 196 4.39 -8.58 0.67
C MET A 196 5.64 -8.62 -0.20
N VAL A 197 5.52 -9.06 -1.46
CA VAL A 197 6.63 -9.01 -2.44
C VAL A 197 7.21 -7.59 -2.51
N SER A 198 6.35 -6.58 -2.60
CA SER A 198 6.77 -5.18 -2.72
C SER A 198 7.47 -4.60 -1.48
N ILE A 199 7.34 -5.25 -0.33
CA ILE A 199 8.09 -4.91 0.88
C ILE A 199 9.56 -5.31 0.68
N LEU A 200 9.81 -6.46 0.07
CA LEU A 200 11.14 -7.04 -0.12
C LEU A 200 11.94 -6.38 -1.24
N ASP A 201 11.29 -5.66 -2.17
CA ASP A 201 11.96 -4.91 -3.24
C ASP A 201 12.97 -3.89 -2.69
N GLN A 202 12.66 -3.21 -1.59
CA GLN A 202 13.47 -2.09 -1.13
C GLN A 202 14.82 -2.53 -0.55
N PRO A 203 14.90 -3.56 0.32
CA PRO A 203 16.17 -4.21 0.68
C PRO A 203 16.97 -4.68 -0.55
N LEU A 204 16.32 -5.31 -1.52
CA LEU A 204 16.99 -5.82 -2.73
C LEU A 204 17.58 -4.70 -3.59
N VAL A 205 16.86 -3.59 -3.76
CA VAL A 205 17.37 -2.41 -4.47
C VAL A 205 18.60 -1.83 -3.77
N ARG A 206 18.65 -1.83 -2.44
CA ARG A 206 19.84 -1.36 -1.70
C ARG A 206 21.05 -2.26 -1.94
N ILE A 207 20.86 -3.58 -1.91
CA ILE A 207 21.93 -4.55 -2.19
C ILE A 207 22.44 -4.39 -3.63
N HIS A 208 21.51 -4.19 -4.58
CA HIS A 208 21.85 -3.93 -5.97
C HIS A 208 22.65 -2.63 -6.14
N GLN A 209 22.27 -1.56 -5.44
CA GLN A 209 23.01 -0.28 -5.45
C GLN A 209 24.42 -0.40 -4.87
N CYS A 210 24.64 -1.33 -3.93
CA CYS A 210 25.96 -1.63 -3.40
C CYS A 210 26.81 -2.53 -4.32
N ASN A 211 26.30 -2.93 -5.49
CA ASN A 211 26.95 -3.87 -6.42
C ASN A 211 27.44 -5.16 -5.74
N SER A 212 26.68 -5.67 -4.76
CA SER A 212 27.02 -6.94 -4.13
C SER A 212 26.71 -8.11 -5.06
N GLU A 213 27.62 -9.09 -5.11
CA GLU A 213 27.43 -10.36 -5.83
C GLU A 213 26.29 -11.21 -5.21
N ASP A 214 25.94 -10.94 -3.94
CA ASP A 214 24.91 -11.68 -3.19
C ASP A 214 23.47 -11.31 -3.58
N LEU A 215 23.25 -10.40 -4.53
CA LEU A 215 21.90 -9.98 -4.91
C LEU A 215 21.03 -11.17 -5.34
N VAL A 216 21.60 -12.08 -6.13
CA VAL A 216 20.87 -13.25 -6.67
C VAL A 216 20.52 -14.22 -5.54
N SER A 217 21.48 -14.55 -4.68
CA SER A 217 21.27 -15.48 -3.56
C SER A 217 20.27 -14.94 -2.54
N VAL A 218 20.35 -13.64 -2.21
CA VAL A 218 19.43 -12.99 -1.26
C VAL A 218 18.02 -12.86 -1.85
N SER A 219 17.90 -12.53 -3.13
CA SER A 219 16.58 -12.46 -3.79
C SER A 219 15.89 -13.84 -3.88
N ALA A 220 16.66 -14.89 -4.15
CA ALA A 220 16.17 -16.27 -4.13
C ALA A 220 15.69 -16.66 -2.73
N TYR A 221 16.52 -16.41 -1.70
CA TYR A 221 16.18 -16.71 -0.31
C TYR A 221 14.88 -16.05 0.16
N TYR A 222 14.70 -14.75 -0.12
CA TYR A 222 13.48 -14.05 0.25
C TYR A 222 12.25 -14.54 -0.53
N SER A 223 12.44 -14.90 -1.81
CA SER A 223 11.36 -15.48 -2.63
C SER A 223 10.93 -16.83 -2.07
N GLU A 224 11.87 -17.72 -1.73
CA GLU A 224 11.59 -19.01 -1.09
C GLU A 224 10.84 -18.87 0.23
N ARG A 225 11.25 -17.92 1.10
CA ARG A 225 10.55 -17.67 2.35
C ARG A 225 9.12 -17.16 2.14
N LEU A 226 8.88 -16.37 1.09
CA LEU A 226 7.54 -15.91 0.74
C LEU A 226 6.67 -17.05 0.23
N VAL A 227 7.21 -17.90 -0.64
CA VAL A 227 6.52 -19.13 -1.06
C VAL A 227 6.19 -20.00 0.14
N ALA A 228 7.15 -20.25 1.04
CA ALA A 228 6.93 -21.03 2.26
C ALA A 228 5.83 -20.43 3.15
N PHE A 229 5.76 -19.11 3.27
CA PHE A 229 4.70 -18.42 4.00
C PHE A 229 3.32 -18.62 3.34
N VAL A 230 3.22 -18.45 2.02
CA VAL A 230 1.98 -18.64 1.26
C VAL A 230 1.52 -20.09 1.36
N SER A 231 2.41 -21.06 1.14
CA SER A 231 2.12 -22.49 1.32
C SER A 231 1.67 -22.78 2.74
N GLY A 232 2.33 -22.21 3.76
CA GLY A 232 1.92 -22.37 5.16
C GLY A 232 0.51 -21.84 5.44
N VAL A 233 0.10 -20.72 4.83
CA VAL A 233 -1.27 -20.20 4.96
C VAL A 233 -2.28 -21.10 4.23
N LEU A 234 -1.93 -21.62 3.05
CA LEU A 234 -2.82 -22.43 2.22
C LEU A 234 -2.89 -23.91 2.64
N ASP A 235 -1.93 -24.42 3.41
CA ASP A 235 -1.88 -25.79 3.96
C ASP A 235 -3.15 -26.16 4.77
N ILE A 236 -3.92 -25.18 5.26
CA ILE A 236 -5.19 -25.44 5.94
C ILE A 236 -6.28 -26.00 5.01
N VAL A 237 -6.20 -25.68 3.72
CA VAL A 237 -7.20 -26.08 2.73
C VAL A 237 -7.18 -27.59 2.50
N PRO A 238 -6.05 -28.23 2.14
CA PRO A 238 -5.99 -29.68 2.00
C PRO A 238 -6.36 -30.39 3.32
N LYS A 239 -5.90 -29.91 4.48
CA LYS A 239 -6.32 -30.43 5.79
C LYS A 239 -7.83 -30.47 5.96
N THR A 240 -8.49 -29.34 5.66
CA THR A 240 -9.95 -29.20 5.79
C THR A 240 -10.69 -30.07 4.76
N MET A 241 -10.16 -30.21 3.55
CA MET A 241 -10.72 -31.11 2.53
C MET A 241 -10.67 -32.57 2.98
N PHE A 242 -9.53 -33.04 3.50
CA PHE A 242 -9.42 -34.40 4.02
C PHE A 242 -10.27 -34.63 5.28
N ASP A 243 -10.47 -33.62 6.14
CA ASP A 243 -11.42 -33.71 7.26
C ASP A 243 -12.85 -33.93 6.76
N LYS A 244 -13.28 -33.17 5.74
CA LYS A 244 -14.59 -33.34 5.10
C LYS A 244 -14.72 -34.70 4.39
N LEU A 245 -13.67 -35.17 3.72
CA LEU A 245 -13.66 -36.51 3.10
C LEU A 245 -13.80 -37.61 4.15
N ALA A 246 -13.15 -37.47 5.31
CA ALA A 246 -13.31 -38.41 6.41
C ALA A 246 -14.74 -38.41 6.95
N GLN A 247 -15.38 -37.24 7.08
CA GLN A 247 -16.81 -37.13 7.45
C GLN A 247 -17.70 -37.85 6.43
N ILE A 248 -17.47 -37.64 5.14
CA ILE A 248 -18.20 -38.32 4.05
C ILE A 248 -18.04 -39.85 4.15
N ALA A 249 -16.82 -40.33 4.40
CA ALA A 249 -16.56 -41.77 4.53
C ALA A 249 -17.35 -42.38 5.69
N VAL A 250 -17.37 -41.70 6.85
CA VAL A 250 -18.14 -42.15 8.03
C VAL A 250 -19.64 -42.11 7.76
N LEU A 251 -20.16 -41.02 7.17
CA LEU A 251 -21.58 -40.90 6.81
C LEU A 251 -22.02 -42.03 5.87
N ARG A 252 -21.18 -42.36 4.87
CA ARG A 252 -21.46 -43.44 3.92
C ARG A 252 -21.44 -44.82 4.57
N GLN A 253 -20.54 -45.08 5.52
CA GLN A 253 -20.43 -46.39 6.17
C GLN A 253 -21.51 -46.62 7.23
N THR A 254 -21.94 -45.58 7.94
CA THR A 254 -22.81 -45.72 9.12
C THR A 254 -24.27 -45.34 8.88
N ARG A 255 -24.52 -44.27 8.11
CA ARG A 255 -25.85 -43.63 8.00
C ARG A 255 -26.48 -43.75 6.62
N LEU A 256 -25.69 -44.03 5.58
CA LEU A 256 -26.15 -44.19 4.19
C LEU A 256 -25.80 -45.58 3.64
N PRO A 257 -26.48 -46.65 4.12
CA PRO A 257 -26.32 -47.98 3.56
C PRO A 257 -26.79 -48.02 2.10
N ASN A 258 -26.27 -48.97 1.32
CA ASN A 258 -26.72 -49.19 -0.05
C ASN A 258 -28.23 -49.51 -0.04
N LEU A 259 -28.97 -48.88 -0.97
CA LEU A 259 -30.40 -49.09 -1.07
C LEU A 259 -30.69 -50.54 -1.47
N GLU A 260 -31.61 -51.19 -0.76
CA GLU A 260 -32.10 -52.53 -1.12
C GLU A 260 -32.80 -52.47 -2.49
N LEU A 261 -32.54 -53.46 -3.35
CA LEU A 261 -33.07 -53.48 -4.73
C LEU A 261 -34.60 -53.68 -4.79
N LYS A 262 -35.24 -54.13 -3.69
CA LYS A 262 -36.69 -54.34 -3.58
C LYS A 262 -37.16 -54.03 -2.16
N PHE A 263 -38.15 -53.14 -2.04
CA PHE A 263 -38.86 -52.86 -0.79
C PHE A 263 -40.28 -52.32 -1.09
N GLU A 264 -41.17 -52.36 -0.10
CA GLU A 264 -42.55 -51.87 -0.26
C GLU A 264 -42.61 -50.34 -0.38
N ARG A 265 -43.48 -49.83 -1.28
CA ARG A 265 -43.63 -48.39 -1.58
C ARG A 265 -43.96 -47.53 -0.34
N LYS A 266 -44.55 -48.13 0.70
CA LYS A 266 -44.83 -47.51 1.99
C LYS A 266 -43.58 -46.96 2.69
N TYR A 267 -42.46 -47.68 2.63
CA TYR A 267 -41.21 -47.33 3.33
C TYR A 267 -40.29 -46.43 2.50
N LEU A 268 -40.74 -45.97 1.34
CA LEU A 268 -39.91 -45.21 0.40
C LEU A 268 -39.43 -43.88 0.97
N LYS A 269 -40.27 -43.22 1.79
CA LYS A 269 -39.90 -41.95 2.45
C LYS A 269 -38.87 -42.16 3.56
N ASP A 270 -39.02 -43.23 4.35
CA ASP A 270 -38.12 -43.54 5.46
C ASP A 270 -36.76 -44.04 4.95
N LYS A 271 -36.75 -44.85 3.88
CA LYS A 271 -35.53 -45.34 3.22
C LYS A 271 -34.87 -44.29 2.31
N ALA A 272 -35.54 -43.18 2.03
CA ALA A 272 -34.96 -42.09 1.24
C ALA A 272 -33.83 -41.38 1.98
N LEU A 273 -33.85 -41.33 3.32
CA LEU A 273 -32.80 -40.74 4.17
C LEU A 273 -32.42 -39.33 3.68
N LEU A 274 -33.43 -38.44 3.58
CA LEU A 274 -33.29 -37.14 2.92
C LEU A 274 -32.30 -36.23 3.66
N GLU A 275 -32.32 -36.23 4.98
CA GLU A 275 -31.43 -35.41 5.82
C GLU A 275 -29.97 -35.85 5.66
N GLU A 276 -29.70 -37.16 5.71
CA GLU A 276 -28.36 -37.71 5.54
C GLU A 276 -27.81 -37.47 4.13
N ARG A 277 -28.67 -37.54 3.11
CA ARG A 277 -28.30 -37.20 1.73
C ARG A 277 -28.04 -35.71 1.55
N HIS A 278 -28.79 -34.86 2.23
CA HIS A 278 -28.54 -33.42 2.25
C HIS A 278 -27.18 -33.12 2.91
N GLU A 279 -26.90 -33.70 4.08
CA GLU A 279 -25.62 -33.57 4.79
C GLU A 279 -24.45 -34.05 3.90
N PHE A 280 -24.62 -35.19 3.21
CA PHE A 280 -23.64 -35.70 2.24
C PHE A 280 -23.42 -34.72 1.08
N ALA A 281 -24.49 -34.19 0.49
CA ALA A 281 -24.43 -33.25 -0.63
C ALA A 281 -23.79 -31.92 -0.20
N GLU A 282 -24.15 -31.38 0.96
CA GLU A 282 -23.59 -30.17 1.53
C GLU A 282 -22.08 -30.32 1.80
N THR A 283 -21.68 -31.45 2.38
CA THR A 283 -20.25 -31.73 2.67
C THR A 283 -19.44 -31.88 1.38
N THR A 284 -20.00 -32.58 0.38
CA THR A 284 -19.39 -32.77 -0.95
C THR A 284 -19.28 -31.45 -1.70
N HIS A 285 -20.34 -30.65 -1.70
CA HIS A 285 -20.32 -29.30 -2.27
C HIS A 285 -19.27 -28.42 -1.58
N GLY A 286 -19.15 -28.52 -0.26
CA GLY A 286 -18.12 -27.84 0.50
C GLY A 286 -16.70 -28.14 -0.01
N ILE A 287 -16.38 -29.40 -0.32
CA ILE A 287 -15.07 -29.77 -0.90
C ILE A 287 -14.86 -29.06 -2.24
N SER A 288 -15.87 -29.05 -3.12
CA SER A 288 -15.78 -28.34 -4.39
C SER A 288 -15.51 -26.84 -4.21
N VAL A 289 -16.16 -26.17 -3.26
CA VAL A 289 -15.93 -24.75 -2.96
C VAL A 289 -14.51 -24.49 -2.46
N PHE A 290 -13.93 -25.39 -1.65
CA PHE A 290 -12.54 -25.28 -1.22
C PHE A 290 -11.54 -25.42 -2.38
N THR A 291 -11.75 -26.40 -3.26
CA THR A 291 -10.92 -26.60 -4.45
C THR A 291 -11.02 -25.41 -5.40
N GLU A 292 -12.24 -24.94 -5.66
CA GLU A 292 -12.49 -23.80 -6.55
C GLU A 292 -11.88 -22.51 -5.99
N GLY A 293 -11.92 -22.30 -4.67
CA GLY A 293 -11.31 -21.13 -4.03
C GLY A 293 -9.81 -21.01 -4.26
N ILE A 294 -9.07 -22.13 -4.32
CA ILE A 294 -7.65 -22.14 -4.67
C ILE A 294 -7.45 -22.04 -6.18
N LEU A 295 -8.17 -22.82 -6.97
CA LEU A 295 -8.00 -22.84 -8.44
C LEU A 295 -8.37 -21.52 -9.11
N ASN A 296 -9.30 -20.76 -8.52
CA ASN A 296 -9.65 -19.41 -8.98
C ASN A 296 -8.54 -18.38 -8.70
N MET A 297 -7.56 -18.71 -7.84
CA MET A 297 -6.35 -17.90 -7.71
C MET A 297 -5.58 -17.96 -9.03
N LYS A 298 -5.15 -16.82 -9.58
CA LYS A 298 -4.31 -16.85 -10.79
C LYS A 298 -2.86 -17.13 -10.40
N THR A 299 -2.10 -17.72 -11.33
CA THR A 299 -0.64 -17.83 -11.24
C THR A 299 -0.03 -16.48 -10.88
N THR A 300 0.87 -16.50 -9.90
CA THR A 300 1.39 -15.29 -9.29
C THR A 300 2.90 -15.40 -9.14
N LEU A 301 3.59 -14.36 -9.60
CA LEU A 301 5.03 -14.23 -9.43
C LEU A 301 5.34 -13.67 -8.04
N PHE A 302 6.06 -14.44 -7.23
CA PHE A 302 6.56 -14.03 -5.92
C PHE A 302 8.07 -13.84 -5.98
N GLY A 303 8.49 -12.58 -6.19
CA GLY A 303 9.89 -12.26 -6.41
C GLY A 303 10.39 -12.87 -7.71
N VAL A 304 11.28 -13.86 -7.63
CA VAL A 304 11.80 -14.60 -8.80
C VAL A 304 11.13 -15.95 -9.03
N ILE A 305 10.22 -16.37 -8.14
CA ILE A 305 9.57 -17.69 -8.20
C ILE A 305 8.13 -17.53 -8.66
N GLU A 306 7.76 -18.22 -9.73
CA GLU A 306 6.39 -18.32 -10.19
C GLU A 306 5.66 -19.43 -9.43
N VAL A 307 4.49 -19.10 -8.87
CA VAL A 307 3.71 -20.05 -8.08
C VAL A 307 2.36 -20.27 -8.72
N GLU A 308 2.12 -21.53 -9.07
CA GLU A 308 0.88 -22.01 -9.65
C GLU A 308 -0.02 -22.61 -8.55
N PRO A 309 -1.27 -22.13 -8.40
CA PRO A 309 -2.18 -22.61 -7.36
C PRO A 309 -2.54 -24.09 -7.47
N GLN A 310 -2.56 -24.64 -8.69
CA GLN A 310 -2.78 -26.07 -8.89
C GLN A 310 -1.64 -26.89 -8.27
N GLN A 311 -0.39 -26.54 -8.54
CA GLN A 311 0.77 -27.21 -7.96
C GLN A 311 0.79 -27.11 -6.44
N LEU A 312 0.49 -25.91 -5.89
CA LEU A 312 0.36 -25.73 -4.44
C LEU A 312 -0.70 -26.65 -3.81
N LEU A 313 -1.83 -26.82 -4.50
CA LEU A 313 -2.89 -27.70 -4.04
C LEU A 313 -2.45 -29.17 -4.08
N GLU A 314 -1.83 -29.61 -5.18
CA GLU A 314 -1.32 -30.96 -5.34
C GLU A 314 -0.25 -31.30 -4.29
N ASP A 315 0.68 -30.39 -4.03
CA ASP A 315 1.71 -30.54 -3.00
C ASP A 315 1.10 -30.58 -1.60
N GLY A 316 0.12 -29.71 -1.33
CA GLY A 316 -0.61 -29.70 -0.08
C GLY A 316 -1.40 -31.00 0.16
N ILE A 317 -2.05 -31.53 -0.88
CA ILE A 317 -2.75 -32.82 -0.84
C ILE A 317 -1.76 -33.96 -0.57
N ARG A 318 -0.63 -33.99 -1.29
CA ARG A 318 0.41 -35.01 -1.12
C ARG A 318 0.97 -34.99 0.30
N LYS A 319 1.28 -33.81 0.82
CA LYS A 319 1.80 -33.62 2.19
C LYS A 319 0.81 -34.12 3.24
N GLU A 320 -0.46 -33.78 3.11
CA GLU A 320 -1.51 -34.21 4.03
C GLU A 320 -1.77 -35.73 3.95
N LEU A 321 -1.74 -36.30 2.73
CA LEU A 321 -1.90 -37.73 2.53
C LEU A 321 -0.77 -38.53 3.19
N VAL A 322 0.49 -38.12 2.98
CA VAL A 322 1.65 -38.72 3.64
C VAL A 322 1.51 -38.61 5.16
N PHE A 323 1.11 -37.45 5.68
CA PHE A 323 0.92 -37.24 7.10
C PHE A 323 -0.15 -38.17 7.70
N ARG A 324 -1.30 -38.33 7.03
CA ARG A 324 -2.38 -39.21 7.48
C ARG A 324 -2.00 -40.68 7.41
N ILE A 325 -1.31 -41.12 6.36
CA ILE A 325 -0.82 -42.50 6.24
C ILE A 325 0.21 -42.78 7.32
N ALA A 326 1.19 -41.89 7.52
CA ALA A 326 2.20 -42.04 8.57
C ALA A 326 1.55 -42.13 9.96
N ASN A 327 0.57 -41.28 10.26
CA ASN A 327 -0.18 -41.35 11.52
C ASN A 327 -1.00 -42.64 11.65
N ALA A 328 -1.65 -43.09 10.58
CA ALA A 328 -2.40 -44.35 10.60
C ALA A 328 -1.47 -45.55 10.85
N LEU A 329 -0.32 -45.61 10.17
CA LEU A 329 0.71 -46.63 10.39
C LEU A 329 1.24 -46.59 11.83
N ASN A 330 1.59 -45.40 12.33
CA ASN A 330 2.08 -45.24 13.71
C ASN A 330 1.05 -45.67 14.77
N ASN A 331 -0.23 -45.41 14.53
CA ASN A 331 -1.29 -45.80 15.45
C ASN A 331 -1.63 -47.30 15.39
N THR A 332 -1.47 -47.92 14.21
CA THR A 332 -1.84 -49.33 13.97
C THR A 332 -0.68 -50.28 14.28
N LEU A 333 0.56 -49.90 13.97
CA LEU A 333 1.78 -50.69 14.19
C LEU A 333 2.37 -50.44 15.59
N LYS A 334 1.54 -50.53 16.64
CA LYS A 334 2.05 -50.52 18.02
C LYS A 334 2.57 -51.91 18.36
N TYR A 335 3.89 -52.11 18.24
CA TYR A 335 4.52 -53.35 18.66
C TYR A 335 4.44 -53.47 20.20
N PRO A 336 3.93 -54.59 20.74
CA PRO A 336 3.99 -54.82 22.17
C PRO A 336 5.45 -54.91 22.60
N ILE A 337 5.82 -54.15 23.62
CA ILE A 337 7.13 -54.28 24.28
C ILE A 337 7.15 -55.67 24.90
N GLN A 338 7.98 -56.57 24.38
CA GLN A 338 8.23 -57.87 25.00
C GLN A 338 8.77 -57.62 26.41
N LYS A 339 8.02 -58.06 27.42
CA LYS A 339 8.46 -58.09 28.81
C LYS A 339 9.31 -59.32 29.06
#